data_AF-A0A3S1I6I2-F1
#
_entry.id   AF-A0A3S1I6I2-F1
#
_cell.length_a   1.000
_cell.length_b   1.000
_cell.length_c   1.000
_cell.angle_alpha   90.00
_cell.angle_beta   90.00
_cell.angle_gamma   90.00
#
_symmetry.space_group_name_H-M   'P 1'
#
loop_
_entity.id
_entity.type
_entity.pdbx_description
1 polymer ?
#
loop_
_entity_poly.entity_id
_entity_poly.type
_entity_poly.pdbx_seq_one_letter_code
_entity_poly.pdbx_strand_id
1 'polypeptide(L)'
;MRFGGLVALNDVSLSIDKGAVLAVIGPNGAGKSTLFNVVTGVYRPTSGRVTFDGAEITGRPSYEVVDRGIARTFQSSRLFSDLSVLDNV
;
A
#
# COMPACT_ATOMS: atom_id res chain seq x y z
N MET A 1 -3.04 -9.83 8.27
CA MET A 1 -3.49 -10.25 6.93
C MET A 1 -3.26 -11.74 6.78
N ARG A 2 -4.30 -12.49 6.46
CA ARG A 2 -4.24 -13.95 6.29
C ARG A 2 -4.80 -14.33 4.91
N PHE A 3 -4.17 -15.30 4.27
CA PHE A 3 -4.61 -15.90 3.01
C PHE A 3 -4.75 -17.41 3.23
N GLY A 4 -5.99 -17.88 3.45
CA GLY A 4 -6.21 -19.25 3.90
C GLY A 4 -5.40 -19.54 5.18
N GLY A 5 -4.54 -20.55 5.14
CA GLY A 5 -3.65 -20.92 6.25
C GLY A 5 -2.39 -20.05 6.41
N LEU A 6 -2.07 -19.16 5.46
CA LEU A 6 -0.86 -18.35 5.47
C LEU A 6 -1.08 -17.02 6.18
N VAL A 7 -0.26 -16.71 7.18
CA VAL A 7 -0.22 -15.39 7.84
C VAL A 7 0.82 -14.51 7.15
N ALA A 8 0.36 -13.62 6.28
CA ALA A 8 1.25 -12.73 5.53
C ALA A 8 1.62 -11.45 6.29
N LEU A 9 0.76 -10.99 7.22
CA LEU A 9 1.06 -9.90 8.16
C LEU A 9 0.56 -10.31 9.53
N ASN A 10 1.46 -10.37 10.51
CA ASN A 10 1.18 -10.72 11.90
C ASN A 10 1.52 -9.54 12.80
N ASP A 11 0.49 -8.90 13.38
CA ASP A 11 0.63 -7.79 14.34
C ASP A 11 1.64 -6.69 13.95
N VAL A 12 1.49 -6.16 12.74
CA VAL A 12 2.37 -5.12 12.21
C VAL A 12 1.80 -3.74 12.55
N SER A 13 2.61 -2.92 13.22
CA SER A 13 2.32 -1.51 13.51
C SER A 13 3.42 -0.63 12.95
N LEU A 14 3.05 0.45 12.27
CA LEU A 14 3.96 1.48 11.79
C LEU A 14 3.23 2.83 11.72
N SER A 15 4.00 3.91 11.82
CA SER A 15 3.55 5.28 11.58
C SER A 15 4.62 6.01 10.79
N ILE A 16 4.20 7.02 10.02
CA ILE A 16 5.09 7.91 9.29
C ILE A 16 4.59 9.33 9.45
N ASP A 17 5.49 10.23 9.84
CA ASP A 17 5.17 11.65 9.99
C ASP A 17 5.26 12.39 8.65
N LYS A 18 4.57 13.51 8.55
CA LYS A 18 4.63 14.38 7.37
C LYS A 18 6.08 14.81 7.10
N GLY A 19 6.55 14.59 5.88
CA GLY A 19 7.92 14.94 5.47
C GLY A 19 8.97 13.90 5.82
N ALA A 20 8.60 12.78 6.46
CA ALA A 20 9.51 11.69 6.72
C ALA A 20 9.61 10.71 5.54
N VAL A 21 10.72 9.96 5.50
CA VAL A 21 10.91 8.82 4.60
C VAL A 21 11.08 7.57 5.46
N LEU A 22 10.19 6.59 5.27
CA LEU A 22 10.24 5.30 5.96
C LEU A 22 10.54 4.19 4.97
N ALA A 23 11.52 3.33 5.30
CA ALA A 23 11.84 2.14 4.53
C ALA A 23 11.37 0.87 5.26
N VAL A 24 10.66 -0.01 4.56
CA VAL A 24 10.30 -1.34 5.05
C VAL A 24 11.19 -2.38 4.37
N ILE A 25 12.13 -2.95 5.12
CA ILE A 25 13.14 -3.89 4.61
C ILE A 25 12.92 -5.28 5.21
N GLY A 26 13.14 -6.32 4.42
CA GLY A 26 13.00 -7.71 4.83
C GLY A 26 13.17 -8.67 3.65
N PRO A 27 13.30 -9.98 3.88
CA PRO A 27 13.50 -10.97 2.82
C PRO A 27 12.27 -11.10 1.90
N ASN A 28 12.43 -11.79 0.77
CA ASN A 28 11.31 -12.14 -0.09
C ASN A 28 10.29 -12.99 0.69
N GLY A 29 9.00 -12.73 0.49
CA GLY A 29 7.93 -13.40 1.25
C GLY A 29 7.66 -12.82 2.64
N ALA A 30 8.44 -11.85 3.14
CA ALA A 30 8.22 -11.24 4.47
C ALA A 30 6.94 -10.37 4.59
N GLY A 31 6.07 -10.34 3.58
CA GLY A 31 4.81 -9.59 3.63
C GLY A 31 4.90 -8.11 3.22
N LYS A 32 6.06 -7.59 2.78
CA LYS A 32 6.22 -6.18 2.36
C LYS A 32 5.17 -5.74 1.33
N SER A 33 5.04 -6.47 0.22
CA SER A 33 4.05 -6.14 -0.82
C SER A 33 2.62 -6.25 -0.29
N THR A 34 2.35 -7.20 0.62
CA THR A 34 1.05 -7.34 1.29
C THR A 34 0.73 -6.13 2.16
N LEU A 35 1.71 -5.61 2.90
CA LEU A 35 1.57 -4.39 3.70
C LEU A 35 1.18 -3.20 2.81
N PHE A 36 1.93 -2.97 1.72
CA PHE A 36 1.58 -1.90 0.78
C PHE A 36 0.21 -2.10 0.14
N ASN A 37 -0.18 -3.33 -0.20
CA ASN A 37 -1.52 -3.63 -0.73
C ASN A 37 -2.63 -3.29 0.27
N VAL A 38 -2.40 -3.51 1.57
CA VAL A 38 -3.36 -3.14 2.63
C VAL A 38 -3.46 -1.61 2.75
N VAL A 39 -2.32 -0.92 2.82
CA VAL A 39 -2.29 0.56 2.94
C VAL A 39 -2.95 1.24 1.73
N THR A 40 -2.79 0.67 0.54
CA THR A 40 -3.27 1.25 -0.73
C THR A 40 -4.65 0.75 -1.17
N GLY A 41 -5.38 0.06 -0.28
CA GLY A 41 -6.76 -0.38 -0.54
C GLY A 41 -6.91 -1.54 -1.53
N VAL A 42 -5.81 -2.17 -1.96
CA VAL A 42 -5.84 -3.37 -2.83
C VAL A 42 -6.34 -4.58 -2.06
N TYR A 43 -5.98 -4.69 -0.77
CA TYR A 43 -6.51 -5.72 0.12
C TYR A 43 -7.19 -5.09 1.33
N ARG A 44 -8.38 -5.59 1.65
CA ARG A 44 -8.99 -5.36 2.96
C ARG A 44 -8.24 -6.18 4.01
N PRO A 45 -7.71 -5.58 5.08
CA PRO A 45 -7.03 -6.34 6.11
C PRO A 45 -8.01 -7.26 6.84
N THR A 46 -7.54 -8.46 7.21
CA THR A 46 -8.32 -9.41 8.02
C THR A 46 -8.58 -8.91 9.45
N SER A 47 -7.72 -8.03 9.96
CA SER A 47 -7.77 -7.43 11.29
C SER A 47 -6.87 -6.19 11.32
N GLY A 48 -7.09 -5.32 12.32
CA GLY A 48 -6.38 -4.04 12.43
C GLY A 48 -7.05 -2.92 11.63
N ARG A 49 -6.44 -1.74 11.64
CA ARG A 49 -6.95 -0.54 10.96
C ARG A 49 -5.82 0.23 10.28
N VAL A 50 -6.18 1.00 9.25
CA VAL A 50 -5.28 1.95 8.57
C VAL A 50 -5.90 3.33 8.68
N THR A 51 -5.12 4.29 9.15
CA THR A 51 -5.53 5.69 9.27
C THR A 51 -4.58 6.58 8.48
N PHE A 52 -5.13 7.60 7.83
CA PHE A 52 -4.38 8.61 7.12
C PHE A 52 -5.00 9.98 7.38
N ASP A 53 -4.17 10.95 7.78
CA ASP A 53 -4.58 12.32 8.10
C ASP A 53 -5.77 12.38 9.07
N GLY A 54 -5.69 11.61 10.16
CA GLY A 54 -6.74 11.51 11.18
C GLY A 54 -8.00 10.72 10.77
N ALA A 55 -8.13 10.31 9.52
CA ALA A 55 -9.29 9.56 9.02
C ALA A 55 -8.99 8.06 8.85
N GLU A 56 -9.96 7.21 9.16
CA GLU A 56 -9.86 5.78 8.88
C GLU A 56 -10.11 5.47 7.40
N ILE A 57 -9.18 4.72 6.81
CA ILE A 57 -9.22 4.26 5.41
C ILE A 57 -9.21 2.73 5.28
N THR A 58 -9.40 2.01 6.39
CA THR A 58 -9.38 0.55 6.44
C THR A 58 -10.31 -0.08 5.41
N GLY A 59 -9.74 -0.80 4.44
CA GLY A 59 -10.51 -1.55 3.46
C GLY A 59 -11.28 -0.70 2.45
N ARG A 60 -11.01 0.62 2.37
CA ARG A 60 -11.53 1.46 1.30
C ARG A 60 -10.97 1.01 -0.06
N PRO A 61 -11.73 1.14 -1.15
CA PRO A 61 -11.23 0.89 -2.50
C PRO A 61 -10.03 1.79 -2.84
N SER A 62 -9.09 1.29 -3.64
CA SER A 62 -7.87 2.02 -4.01
C SER A 62 -8.12 3.40 -4.63
N TYR A 63 -9.22 3.59 -5.38
CA TYR A 63 -9.55 4.89 -5.96
C TYR A 63 -9.91 5.94 -4.89
N GLU A 64 -10.60 5.56 -3.81
CA GLU A 64 -10.84 6.49 -2.70
C GLU A 64 -9.58 6.78 -1.88
N VAL A 65 -8.66 5.80 -1.81
CA VAL A 65 -7.40 5.95 -1.08
C VAL A 65 -6.47 6.93 -1.80
N VAL A 66 -6.42 6.89 -3.14
CA VAL A 66 -5.64 7.85 -3.92
C VAL A 66 -6.25 9.25 -3.90
N ASP A 67 -7.58 9.38 -3.92
CA ASP A 67 -8.27 10.68 -3.78
C ASP A 67 -7.95 11.38 -2.45
N ARG A 68 -7.54 10.61 -1.42
CA ARG A 68 -7.09 11.12 -0.13
C ARG A 68 -5.62 11.52 -0.10
N GLY A 69 -4.85 11.24 -1.15
CA GLY A 69 -3.44 11.62 -1.27
C GLY A 69 -2.44 10.48 -1.07
N ILE A 70 -2.88 9.22 -1.02
CA ILE A 70 -1.96 8.06 -1.00
C ILE A 70 -1.84 7.49 -2.42
N ALA A 71 -0.75 7.83 -3.09
CA ALA A 71 -0.38 7.23 -4.38
C ALA A 71 0.64 6.10 -4.19
N ARG A 72 0.68 5.18 -5.15
CA ARG A 72 1.62 4.05 -5.16
C ARG A 72 2.26 3.87 -6.52
N THR A 73 3.57 3.61 -6.50
CA THR A 73 4.30 3.01 -7.61
C THR A 73 4.41 1.49 -7.43
N PHE A 74 4.45 0.76 -8.53
CA PHE A 74 4.59 -0.70 -8.53
C PHE A 74 6.04 -1.11 -8.81
N GLN A 75 6.44 -2.30 -8.33
CA GLN A 75 7.80 -2.81 -8.52
C GLN A 75 8.20 -2.91 -10.00
N SER A 76 7.26 -3.29 -10.86
CA SER A 76 7.40 -3.21 -12.30
C SER A 76 6.76 -1.91 -12.79
N SER A 77 7.53 -1.11 -13.53
CA SER A 77 6.98 0.07 -14.21
C SER A 77 5.87 -0.36 -15.16
N ARG A 78 4.69 0.23 -14.99
CA ARG A 78 3.55 0.04 -15.90
C ARG A 78 3.45 1.26 -16.82
N LEU A 79 4.42 1.37 -17.72
CA LEU A 79 4.46 2.44 -18.71
C LEU A 79 3.52 2.11 -19.87
N PHE A 80 2.92 3.14 -20.44
CA PHE A 80 2.22 3.04 -21.72
C PHE A 80 3.25 3.20 -22.83
N SER A 81 3.67 2.07 -23.41
CA SER A 81 4.76 2.02 -24.41
C SER A 81 4.43 2.78 -25.70
N ASP A 82 3.15 2.94 -26.00
CA ASP A 82 2.67 3.61 -27.22
C ASP A 82 2.57 5.13 -27.06
N LEU A 83 2.88 5.65 -25.87
CA LEU A 83 2.78 7.06 -25.52
C LEU A 83 4.16 7.70 -25.42
N SER A 84 4.24 9.02 -25.65
CA SER A 84 5.48 9.75 -25.41
C SER A 84 5.82 9.78 -23.92
N VAL A 85 7.04 10.19 -23.57
CA VAL A 85 7.43 10.39 -22.17
C VAL A 85 6.52 11.41 -21.49
N LEU A 86 6.15 12.49 -22.20
CA LEU A 86 5.30 13.54 -21.67
C LEU A 86 3.87 13.04 -21.39
N ASP A 87 3.34 12.18 -22.26
CA ASP A 87 2.00 11.60 -22.09
C ASP A 87 1.92 10.57 -20.95
N ASN A 88 3.06 10.07 -20.47
CA ASN A 88 3.13 9.13 -19.33
C ASN A 88 3.19 9.84 -17.96
N VAL A 89 3.27 11.18 -17.92
CA VAL A 89 3.43 12.00 -16.70
C VAL A 89 2.19 12.86 -16.47
#